data_AF-A0A354Z8V9-F1
#
_entry.id   AF-A0A354Z8V9-F1
#
_cell.length_a   1.000
_cell.length_b   1.000
_cell.length_c   1.000
_cell.angle_alpha   90.00
_cell.angle_beta   90.00
_cell.angle_gamma   90.00
#
_symmetry.space_group_name_H-M   'P 1'
#
loop_
_entity.id
_entity.type
_entity.pdbx_description
1 polymer ?
#
loop_
_entity_poly.entity_id
_entity_poly.type
_entity_poly.pdbx_seq_one_letter_code
_entity_poly.pdbx_strand_id
1 'polypeptide(L)' 'MKTVFVSAFLEDAIVVKSMLESAGISAELLSDQMLDINPFYSIEPKGAKLVVPDDVAMDAAAIVANFKEHKKTQK' A
#
# COMPACT_ATOMS: atom_id res chain seq x y z
N MET A 1 4.97 1.34 -13.57
CA MET A 1 4.25 0.74 -12.44
C MET A 1 5.14 0.89 -11.21
N LYS A 2 4.74 1.73 -10.25
CA LYS A 2 5.53 2.10 -9.07
C LYS A 2 4.79 1.79 -7.78
N THR A 3 5.48 1.20 -6.83
CA THR A 3 4.93 0.92 -5.50
C THR A 3 4.85 2.21 -4.68
N VAL A 4 3.65 2.60 -4.26
CA VAL A 4 3.40 3.84 -3.50
C VAL A 4 3.10 3.58 -2.03
N PHE A 5 2.59 2.39 -1.70
CA PHE A 5 2.28 2.03 -0.32
C PHE A 5 2.58 0.56 -0.07
N VAL A 6 3.08 0.29 1.14
CA VAL A 6 3.34 -1.05 1.66
C VAL A 6 2.82 -1.06 3.10
N SER A 7 1.96 -2.01 3.42
CA SER A 7 1.50 -2.24 4.80
C SER A 7 1.46 -3.72 5.12
N ALA A 8 1.82 -4.08 6.35
CA ALA A 8 1.65 -5.43 6.87
C ALA A 8 0.17 -5.84 6.94
N PHE A 9 -0.74 -4.87 7.04
CA PHE A 9 -2.18 -5.11 7.16
C PHE A 9 -2.88 -4.87 5.83
N LEU A 10 -3.65 -5.88 5.39
CA LEU A 10 -4.43 -5.81 4.16
C LEU A 10 -5.50 -4.69 4.23
N GLU A 11 -6.10 -4.50 5.40
CA GLU A 11 -7.13 -3.48 5.66
C GLU A 11 -6.65 -2.08 5.31
N ASP A 12 -5.44 -1.71 5.76
CA ASP A 12 -4.84 -0.41 5.44
C ASP A 12 -4.66 -0.22 3.94
N ALA A 13 -4.20 -1.27 3.25
CA ALA A 13 -3.98 -1.20 1.82
C ALA A 13 -5.30 -1.13 1.04
N ILE A 14 -6.37 -1.74 1.54
CA ILE A 14 -7.72 -1.57 0.96
C ILE A 14 -8.19 -0.12 1.12
N VAL A 15 -8.03 0.47 2.31
CA VAL A 15 -8.44 1.87 2.55
C VAL A 15 -7.69 2.82 1.63
N VAL A 16 -6.37 2.70 1.54
CA VAL A 16 -5.55 3.54 0.65
C VAL A 16 -5.93 3.33 -0.82
N LYS A 17 -6.22 2.09 -1.25
CA LYS A 17 -6.72 1.82 -2.59
C LYS A 17 -8.01 2.58 -2.87
N SER A 18 -8.98 2.51 -1.97
CA SER A 18 -10.27 3.21 -2.12
C SER A 18 -10.10 4.72 -2.14
N MET A 19 -9.15 5.27 -1.39
CA MET A 19 -8.82 6.70 -1.45
C MET A 19 -8.23 7.10 -2.81
N LEU A 20 -7.32 6.29 -3.36
CA LEU A 20 -6.72 6.52 -4.68
C LEU A 20 -7.78 6.41 -5.79
N GLU A 21 -8.63 5.38 -5.75
CA GLU A 21 -9.72 5.20 -6.72
C GLU A 21 -10.72 6.37 -6.66
N SER A 22 -11.02 6.87 -5.46
CA SER A 22 -11.89 8.05 -5.28
C SER A 22 -11.28 9.34 -5.85
N ALA A 23 -9.94 9.43 -5.88
CA ALA A 23 -9.21 10.52 -6.51
C ALA A 23 -9.06 10.34 -8.04
N GLY A 24 -9.64 9.28 -8.62
CA GLY A 24 -9.53 8.95 -10.05
C GLY A 24 -8.22 8.24 -10.42
N ILE A 25 -7.43 7.79 -9.44
CA ILE A 25 -6.16 7.11 -9.65
C ILE A 25 -6.39 5.59 -9.60
N SER A 26 -6.16 4.90 -10.71
CA SER A 26 -6.23 3.44 -10.75
C SER A 26 -5.04 2.84 -9.99
N ALA A 27 -5.34 2.06 -8.95
CA ALA A 27 -4.34 1.43 -8.11
C ALA A 27 -4.53 -0.09 -8.06
N GLU A 28 -3.45 -0.83 -8.26
CA GLU A 28 -3.43 -2.29 -8.16
C GLU A 28 -2.94 -2.72 -6.78
N LEU A 29 -3.73 -3.59 -6.14
CA LEU A 29 -3.40 -4.17 -4.84
C LEU A 29 -2.74 -5.53 -5.06
N LEU A 30 -1.45 -5.60 -4.74
CA LEU A 30 -0.69 -6.84 -4.69
C LEU A 30 -0.70 -7.35 -3.24
N SER A 31 -1.61 -8.27 -2.93
CA SER A 31 -1.61 -8.98 -1.65
C SER A 31 -0.74 -10.23 -1.78
N ASP A 32 0.44 -10.19 -1.18
CA ASP A 32 1.34 -11.35 -1.13
C ASP A 32 0.89 -12.29 0.00
N GLN A 33 -0.31 -12.90 -0.15
CA GLN A 33 -0.91 -13.80 0.86
C GLN A 33 -0.28 -15.20 0.89
N MET A 34 0.81 -15.44 0.15
CA MET A 34 1.58 -16.66 0.29
C MET A 34 2.48 -16.56 1.52
N LEU A 35 2.06 -17.23 2.60
CA LEU A 35 2.98 -17.77 3.61
C LEU A 35 3.98 -18.69 2.91
N ASP A 36 5.05 -18.13 2.35
CA ASP A 36 6.27 -18.88 2.06
C ASP A 36 6.85 -19.29 3.41
N ILE A 37 6.45 -20.48 3.89
CA ILE A 37 7.15 -21.17 4.97
C ILE A 37 8.48 -21.65 4.39
N ASN A 38 9.39 -20.71 4.15
CA ASN A 38 10.77 -21.03 3.83
C ASN A 38 11.52 -21.10 5.17
N PRO A 39 12.11 -22.25 5.55
CA PRO A 39 12.77 -22.43 6.86
C PRO A 39 13.95 -21.49 7.11
N PHE A 40 14.45 -20.84 6.05
CA PHE A 40 15.50 -19.83 6.12
C PHE A 40 14.87 -18.43 6.18
N TYR A 41 14.38 -18.09 7.36
CA TYR A 41 14.24 -16.75 7.93
C TYR A 41 14.50 -15.56 6.97
N SER A 42 13.48 -15.18 6.21
CA SER A 42 13.30 -13.78 5.79
C SER A 42 11.92 -13.36 6.26
N ILE A 43 11.85 -12.89 7.51
CA ILE A 43 10.67 -12.21 8.06
C ILE A 43 10.66 -10.78 7.51
N GLU A 44 10.66 -10.63 6.19
CA GLU A 44 10.15 -9.39 5.64
C GLU A 44 8.63 -9.53 5.70
N PRO A 45 7.90 -8.63 6.38
CA PRO A 45 6.46 -8.61 6.27
C PRO A 45 6.14 -8.33 4.80
N LYS A 46 5.94 -9.40 4.02
CA LYS A 46 5.38 -9.39 2.67
C LYS A 46 3.91 -9.01 2.80
N GLY A 47 3.69 -7.77 3.23
CA GLY A 47 2.38 -7.19 3.41
C GLY A 47 1.75 -6.84 2.07
N ALA A 48 0.56 -6.25 2.12
CA ALA A 48 -0.10 -5.73 0.94
C ALA A 48 0.68 -4.53 0.36
N LYS A 49 0.91 -4.56 -0.95
CA LYS A 49 1.56 -3.50 -1.72
C LYS A 49 0.55 -2.86 -2.65
N LEU A 50 0.58 -1.54 -2.77
CA LEU A 50 -0.18 -0.79 -3.77
C LEU A 50 0.76 -0.27 -4.84
N VAL A 51 0.40 -0.56 -6.08
CA VAL A 51 1.13 -0.16 -7.28
C VAL A 51 0.23 0.74 -8.11
N VAL A 52 0.80 1.83 -8.61
CA VAL A 52 0.12 2.76 -9.50
C VAL A 52 0.96 2.98 -10.77
N PRO A 53 0.34 3.44 -11.86
CA PRO A 53 1.06 3.96 -13.02
C PRO A 53 2.08 5.08 -12.65
N ASP A 54 3.17 5.20 -13.41
CA ASP A 54 4.30 6.07 -13.02
C ASP A 54 4.01 7.56 -13.21
N ASP A 55 3.08 7.87 -14.11
CA ASP A 55 2.53 9.21 -14.41
C ASP A 55 1.78 9.82 -13.22
N VAL A 56 1.08 9.00 -12.44
CA VAL A 56 0.29 9.42 -11.27
C VAL A 56 0.99 9.13 -9.93
N ALA A 57 2.23 8.64 -9.97
CA ALA A 57 2.93 8.18 -8.78
C ALA A 57 3.24 9.29 -7.77
N MET A 58 3.40 10.54 -8.21
CA MET A 58 3.63 11.68 -7.30
C MET A 58 2.37 12.04 -6.53
N ASP A 59 1.22 12.11 -7.22
CA ASP A 59 -0.06 12.45 -6.60
C ASP A 59 -0.51 11.33 -5.63
N ALA A 60 -0.35 10.08 -6.06
CA ALA A 60 -0.61 8.92 -5.21
C ALA A 60 0.26 8.93 -3.94
N ALA A 61 1.54 9.32 -4.05
CA ALA A 61 2.42 9.43 -2.89
C ALA A 61 1.98 10.52 -1.90
N ALA A 62 1.44 11.64 -2.40
CA ALA A 62 0.91 12.72 -1.55
C ALA A 62 -0.33 12.26 -0.74
N ILE A 63 -1.25 11.54 -1.37
CA ILE A 63 -2.44 10.98 -0.71
C ILE A 63 -2.03 9.97 0.36
N VAL A 64 -1.06 9.11 0.05
CA VAL A 64 -0.50 8.13 0.99
C VAL A 64 0.18 8.82 2.19
N ALA A 65 0.91 9.91 1.96
CA ALA A 65 1.54 10.68 3.03
C ALA A 65 0.49 11.28 3.97
N ASN A 66 -0.57 11.89 3.42
CA ASN A 66 -1.68 12.41 4.21
C ASN A 66 -2.33 11.29 5.06
N PHE A 67 -2.63 10.13 4.46
CA PHE A 67 -3.18 8.99 5.22
C PHE A 67 -2.28 8.58 6.40
N LYS A 68 -0.95 8.52 6.19
CA LYS A 68 0.01 8.16 7.26
C LYS A 68 0.06 9.20 8.38
N GLU A 69 -0.05 10.49 8.07
CA GLU A 69 -0.09 11.55 9.06
C GLU A 69 -1.37 11.47 9.92
N HIS A 70 -2.53 11.33 9.28
CA HIS A 70 -3.80 11.20 9.98
C HIS A 70 -3.88 9.93 10.84
N LYS A 71 -3.28 8.83 10.39
CA LYS A 71 -3.20 7.58 11.18
C LYS A 71 -2.31 7.71 12.42
N LYS A 72 -1.25 8.53 12.38
CA LYS A 72 -0.36 8.76 13.53
C LYS A 72 -1.01 9.62 14.62
N THR A 73 -1.86 10.56 14.23
CA THR A 73 -2.50 11.52 15.15
C THR A 73 -3.59 10.88 16.04
N GLN A 74 -4.03 9.66 15.74
CA GLN A 74 -5.05 8.95 16.54
C GLN A 74 -4.48 7.94 17.56
N LYS A 75 -3.19 8.04 17.90
CA LYS A 75 -2.59 7.33 19.05
C LYS A 75 -2.43 8.28 20.23
#